data_AF-A0A1H6ME36-F1
#
_entry.id   AF-A0A1H6ME36-F1
#
_cell.length_a   1.000
_cell.length_b   1.000
_cell.length_c   1.000
_cell.angle_alpha   90.00
_cell.angle_beta   90.00
_cell.angle_gamma   90.00
#
_symmetry.space_group_name_H-M   'P 1'
#
loop_
_entity.id
_entity.type
_entity.pdbx_description
1 polymer ?
#
loop_
_entity_poly.entity_id
_entity_poly.type
_entity_poly.pdbx_seq_one_letter_code
_entity_poly.pdbx_strand_id
1 'polypeptide(L)'
;MNLWYVFLMQIPGKDFTSTEFFEKWMEKNNLNYAAVASACGIPEDTVREWVSQKDIPKRFLRCLAALASPRKERIRFIEGNQEDGFRFGLSMDDYAKLARKALDAGCSVEELVANAVASLVRSGS
;
A
#
# COMPACT_ATOMS: atom_id res chain seq x y z
N MET A 1 12.57 -19.26 16.46
CA MET A 1 11.56 -18.20 16.70
C MET A 1 11.07 -17.71 15.35
N ASN A 2 9.80 -17.97 15.01
CA ASN A 2 9.25 -17.64 13.69
C ASN A 2 8.95 -16.14 13.59
N LEU A 3 9.52 -15.49 12.57
CA LEU A 3 9.34 -14.06 12.25
C LEU A 3 7.87 -13.65 12.00
N TRP A 4 6.98 -14.63 11.77
CA TRP A 4 5.54 -14.43 11.66
C TRP A 4 4.88 -13.96 12.96
N TYR A 5 5.43 -14.32 14.12
CA TYR A 5 4.89 -13.91 15.42
C TYR A 5 5.16 -12.43 15.74
N VAL A 6 6.23 -11.86 15.18
CA VAL A 6 6.59 -10.44 15.36
C VAL A 6 5.75 -9.54 14.44
N PHE A 7 5.37 -10.04 13.27
CA PHE A 7 4.52 -9.30 12.31
C PHE A 7 3.06 -9.19 12.79
N LEU A 8 2.55 -10.20 13.49
CA LEU A 8 1.23 -10.14 14.14
C LEU A 8 1.17 -9.15 15.31
N MET A 9 2.31 -8.71 15.87
CA MET A 9 2.36 -7.60 16.83
C MET A 9 2.40 -6.21 16.17
N GLN A 10 2.48 -6.11 14.84
CA GLN A 10 2.48 -4.84 14.09
C GLN A 10 1.16 -4.58 13.35
N ILE A 11 0.21 -5.52 13.37
CA ILE A 11 -1.14 -5.30 12.86
C ILE A 11 -2.05 -5.00 14.06
N PRO A 12 -2.87 -3.93 14.00
CA PRO A 12 -3.76 -3.53 15.07
C PRO A 12 -4.86 -4.57 15.27
N GLY A 13 -4.62 -5.49 16.20
CA GLY A 13 -5.54 -6.57 16.57
C GLY A 13 -5.54 -6.87 18.07
N LYS A 14 -4.74 -6.17 18.86
CA LYS A 14 -4.92 -6.04 20.30
C LYS A 14 -5.13 -4.56 20.59
N ASP A 15 -6.39 -4.22 20.79
CA ASP A 15 -6.82 -3.08 21.60
C ASP A 15 -6.08 -1.76 21.30
N PHE A 16 -6.62 -0.98 20.36
CA PHE A 16 -6.40 0.48 20.33
C PHE A 16 -7.06 1.15 21.56
N THR A 17 -6.85 0.62 22.76
CA THR A 17 -7.48 1.08 24.00
C THR A 17 -6.83 2.34 24.56
N SER A 18 -5.80 2.88 23.90
CA SER A 18 -5.30 4.22 24.21
C SER A 18 -5.08 5.07 22.95
N THR A 19 -5.59 6.30 23.02
CA THR A 19 -5.30 7.45 22.15
C THR A 19 -3.82 7.52 21.77
N GLU A 20 -2.94 7.30 22.76
CA GLU A 20 -1.49 7.38 22.64
C GLU A 20 -0.90 6.30 21.70
N PHE A 21 -1.51 5.12 21.63
CA PHE A 21 -1.09 4.08 20.67
C PHE A 21 -1.46 4.44 19.23
N PHE A 22 -2.63 5.04 19.01
CA PHE A 22 -3.05 5.44 17.67
C PHE A 22 -2.24 6.63 17.14
N GLU A 23 -1.96 7.61 17.99
CA GLU A 23 -1.10 8.76 17.66
C GLU A 23 0.32 8.32 17.36
N LYS A 24 0.95 7.49 18.21
CA LYS A 24 2.29 6.93 17.94
C LYS A 24 2.33 6.08 16.66
N TRP A 25 1.25 5.34 16.38
CA TRP A 25 1.13 4.60 15.13
C TRP A 25 1.06 5.54 13.92
N MET A 26 0.30 6.64 13.99
CA MET A 26 0.26 7.64 12.92
C MET A 26 1.64 8.27 12.71
N GLU A 27 2.31 8.70 13.78
CA GLU A 27 3.66 9.27 13.73
C GLU A 27 4.66 8.31 13.06
N LYS A 28 4.69 7.05 13.49
CA LYS A 28 5.59 6.02 12.93
C LYS A 28 5.38 5.82 11.41
N ASN A 29 4.16 6.04 10.92
CA ASN A 29 3.80 5.86 9.52
C ASN A 29 3.75 7.18 8.72
N ASN A 30 4.19 8.30 9.31
CA ASN A 30 4.07 9.65 8.72
C ASN A 30 2.64 9.98 8.25
N LEU A 31 1.65 9.60 9.06
CA LEU A 31 0.23 9.87 8.83
C LEU A 31 -0.24 11.00 9.74
N ASN A 32 -1.30 11.68 9.30
CA ASN A 32 -2.07 12.62 10.10
C ASN A 32 -3.57 12.29 10.00
N TYR A 33 -4.40 12.97 10.80
CA TYR A 33 -5.84 12.76 10.83
C TYR A 33 -6.49 12.88 9.44
N ALA A 34 -6.13 13.90 8.66
CA ALA A 34 -6.62 14.11 7.30
C ALA A 34 -6.28 12.94 6.36
N ALA A 35 -5.08 12.40 6.44
CA ALA A 35 -4.64 11.27 5.62
C ALA A 35 -5.43 9.99 5.94
N VAL A 36 -5.69 9.74 7.22
CA VAL A 36 -6.52 8.61 7.66
C VAL A 36 -7.97 8.79 7.21
N ALA A 37 -8.52 9.99 7.39
CA ALA A 37 -9.88 10.34 7.01
C ALA A 37 -10.13 10.14 5.52
N SER A 38 -9.22 10.69 4.69
CA SER A 38 -9.22 10.52 3.24
C SER A 38 -9.15 9.05 2.82
N ALA A 39 -8.23 8.29 3.41
CA ALA A 39 -8.05 6.87 3.08
C ALA A 39 -9.26 6.00 3.45
N CYS A 40 -9.95 6.32 4.54
CA CYS A 40 -11.12 5.57 5.00
C CYS A 40 -12.46 6.16 4.52
N GLY A 41 -12.45 7.25 3.74
CA GLY A 41 -13.65 7.85 3.16
C GLY A 41 -14.61 8.44 4.19
N ILE A 42 -14.07 9.03 5.25
CA ILE A 42 -14.85 9.59 6.38
C ILE A 42 -14.40 11.03 6.71
N PRO A 43 -15.21 11.80 7.44
CA PRO A 43 -14.79 13.10 7.95
C PRO A 43 -13.60 13.00 8.92
N GLU A 44 -12.74 14.01 8.92
CA GLU A 44 -11.61 14.07 9.86
C GLU A 44 -12.06 14.12 11.33
N ASP A 45 -13.18 14.80 11.60
CA ASP A 45 -13.78 14.86 12.94
C ASP A 45 -14.12 13.48 13.47
N THR A 46 -14.57 12.56 12.60
CA THR A 46 -14.83 11.17 12.97
C THR A 46 -13.56 10.45 13.43
N VAL A 47 -12.42 10.73 12.80
CA VAL A 47 -11.12 10.17 13.22
C VAL A 47 -10.69 10.76 14.57
N ARG A 48 -10.88 12.07 14.77
CA ARG A 48 -10.60 12.74 16.06
C ARG A 48 -11.47 12.21 17.19
N GLU A 49 -12.73 11.90 16.88
CA GLU A 49 -13.67 11.29 17.82
C GLU A 49 -13.21 9.90 18.26
N TRP A 50 -12.75 9.04 17.33
CA TRP A 50 -12.21 7.71 17.67
C TRP A 50 -11.05 7.80 18.64
N VAL A 51 -10.14 8.74 18.39
CA VAL A 51 -8.95 8.96 19.21
C VAL A 51 -9.33 9.49 20.59
N SER A 52 -10.31 10.40 20.65
CA SER A 52 -10.84 10.94 21.91
C SER A 52 -11.59 9.88 22.73
N GLN A 53 -12.38 9.02 22.08
CA GLN A 53 -13.19 7.97 22.70
C GLN A 53 -12.40 6.68 22.98
N LYS A 54 -11.16 6.57 22.49
CA LYS A 54 -10.32 5.36 22.57
C LYS A 54 -11.01 4.13 21.98
N ASP A 55 -11.81 4.35 20.96
CA ASP A 55 -12.55 3.30 20.27
C ASP A 55 -12.46 3.50 18.76
N ILE A 56 -11.87 2.53 18.09
CA ILE A 56 -11.74 2.52 16.64
C ILE A 56 -12.67 1.44 16.08
N PRO A 57 -13.68 1.82 15.29
CA PRO A 57 -14.65 0.84 14.81
C PRO A 57 -13.97 -0.24 13.96
N LYS A 58 -14.20 -1.51 14.32
CA LYS A 58 -13.55 -2.68 13.71
C LYS A 58 -13.60 -2.71 12.18
N ARG A 59 -14.67 -2.17 11.58
CA ARG A 59 -14.85 -2.10 10.11
C ARG A 59 -13.74 -1.31 9.40
N PHE A 60 -13.05 -0.40 10.10
CA PHE A 60 -11.96 0.40 9.53
C PHE A 60 -10.57 -0.18 9.77
N LEU A 61 -10.42 -1.26 10.56
CA LEU A 61 -9.11 -1.86 10.83
C LEU A 61 -8.41 -2.33 9.56
N ARG A 62 -9.16 -2.82 8.56
CA ARG A 62 -8.60 -3.22 7.26
C ARG A 62 -8.09 -2.02 6.45
N CYS A 63 -8.79 -0.88 6.53
CA CYS A 63 -8.34 0.38 5.92
C CYS A 63 -7.03 0.85 6.56
N LEU A 64 -6.98 0.86 7.90
CA LEU A 64 -5.79 1.27 8.66
C LEU A 64 -4.58 0.34 8.42
N ALA A 65 -4.80 -0.97 8.35
CA ALA A 65 -3.73 -1.93 8.06
C ALA A 65 -3.10 -1.73 6.66
N ALA A 66 -3.90 -1.26 5.69
CA ALA A 66 -3.38 -0.93 4.35
C ALA A 66 -2.49 0.32 4.37
N LEU A 67 -2.74 1.27 5.28
CA LEU A 67 -1.91 2.47 5.47
C LEU A 67 -0.59 2.16 6.19
N ALA A 68 -0.58 1.19 7.11
CA ALA A 68 0.61 0.74 7.84
C ALA A 68 1.53 -0.17 7.03
N SER A 69 1.03 -0.75 5.93
CA SER A 69 1.88 -1.55 5.06
C SER A 69 2.93 -0.61 4.47
N PRO A 70 4.24 -0.93 4.56
CA PRO A 70 5.24 -0.16 3.84
C PRO A 70 4.74 -0.07 2.40
N ARG A 71 4.65 1.15 1.85
CA ARG A 71 4.43 1.31 0.42
C ARG A 71 5.44 0.39 -0.23
N LYS A 72 5.00 -0.77 -0.75
CA LYS A 72 5.85 -1.69 -1.52
C LYS A 72 6.70 -0.79 -2.37
N GLU A 73 8.02 -0.77 -2.15
CA GLU A 73 8.93 0.20 -2.74
C GLU A 73 8.56 0.36 -4.21
N ARG A 74 7.84 1.44 -4.49
CA ARG A 74 7.01 1.56 -5.68
C ARG A 74 7.96 2.13 -6.70
N ILE A 75 8.69 1.24 -7.39
CA ILE A 75 9.63 1.56 -8.47
C ILE A 75 10.68 2.60 -8.02
N ARG A 76 11.90 2.14 -7.71
CA ARG A 76 12.94 3.04 -7.19
C ARG A 76 13.46 4.06 -8.23
N PHE A 77 13.17 3.83 -9.51
CA PHE A 77 13.72 4.64 -10.60
C PHE A 77 12.86 4.48 -11.87
N ILE A 78 12.53 5.60 -12.53
CA ILE A 78 11.94 5.63 -13.87
C ILE A 78 12.81 6.56 -14.69
N GLU A 79 13.60 6.01 -15.61
CA GLU A 79 14.29 6.76 -16.66
C GLU A 79 13.78 6.31 -18.02
N GLY A 80 13.81 7.20 -19.01
CA GLY A 80 13.47 6.85 -20.38
C GLY A 80 13.22 8.05 -21.26
N ASN A 81 13.42 7.87 -22.57
CA ASN A 81 13.01 8.81 -23.60
C ASN A 81 12.30 8.03 -24.72
N GLN A 82 11.80 8.74 -25.73
CA GLN A 82 11.04 8.13 -26.82
C GLN A 82 11.88 7.18 -27.70
N GLU A 83 13.21 7.34 -27.72
CA GLU A 83 14.14 6.54 -28.52
C GLU A 83 14.65 5.30 -27.75
N ASP A 84 14.94 5.44 -26.45
CA ASP A 84 15.55 4.42 -25.59
C ASP A 84 14.55 3.59 -24.78
N GLY A 85 13.28 4.01 -24.73
CA GLY A 85 12.22 3.35 -23.97
C GLY A 85 12.30 3.58 -22.45
N PHE A 86 11.40 2.94 -21.70
CA PHE A 86 11.32 3.07 -20.24
C PHE A 86 12.18 2.02 -19.52
N ARG A 87 13.02 2.46 -18.59
CA ARG A 87 13.79 1.62 -17.68
C ARG A 87 13.33 1.85 -16.25
N PHE A 88 12.99 0.77 -15.55
CA PHE A 88 12.64 0.82 -14.14
C PHE A 88 13.25 -0.33 -13.35
N GLY A 89 13.68 -0.02 -12.13
CA GLY A 89 14.23 -1.01 -11.20
C GLY A 89 13.12 -1.74 -10.45
N LEU A 90 13.14 -3.09 -10.51
CA LEU A 90 12.24 -3.96 -9.75
C LEU A 90 13.02 -4.80 -8.74
N SER A 91 12.34 -5.17 -7.65
CA SER A 91 12.83 -6.24 -6.77
C SER A 91 12.79 -7.59 -7.51
N MET A 92 13.67 -8.51 -7.13
CA MET A 92 13.67 -9.87 -7.69
C MET A 92 12.33 -10.59 -7.47
N ASP A 93 11.69 -10.37 -6.32
CA ASP A 93 10.40 -10.97 -6.00
C ASP A 93 9.27 -10.46 -6.90
N ASP A 94 9.28 -9.17 -7.25
CA ASP A 94 8.26 -8.60 -8.12
C ASP A 94 8.51 -8.94 -9.58
N TYR A 95 9.78 -9.03 -10.00
CA TYR A 95 10.12 -9.58 -11.32
C TYR A 95 9.67 -11.03 -11.45
N ALA A 96 9.92 -11.89 -10.46
CA ALA A 96 9.49 -13.29 -10.49
C ALA A 96 7.96 -13.44 -10.60
N LYS A 97 7.19 -12.56 -9.94
CA LYS A 97 5.73 -12.53 -10.08
C LYS A 97 5.30 -12.11 -11.47
N LEU A 98 5.97 -11.12 -12.07
CA LEU A 98 5.70 -10.67 -13.44
C LEU A 98 6.05 -11.76 -14.45
N ALA A 99 7.22 -12.39 -14.32
CA ALA A 99 7.66 -13.49 -15.17
C ALA A 99 6.67 -14.66 -15.14
N ARG A 100 6.14 -15.03 -13.96
CA ARG A 100 5.12 -16.07 -13.87
C ARG A 100 3.82 -15.68 -14.58
N LYS A 101 3.35 -14.45 -14.41
CA LYS A 101 2.16 -13.96 -15.13
C LYS A 101 2.35 -13.93 -16.64
N ALA A 102 3.53 -13.51 -17.09
CA ALA A 102 3.88 -13.49 -18.51
C ALA A 102 3.88 -14.91 -19.10
N LEU A 103 4.48 -15.87 -18.37
CA LEU A 103 4.45 -17.28 -18.74
C LEU A 103 3.01 -17.83 -18.81
N ASP A 104 2.18 -17.55 -17.80
CA ASP A 104 0.77 -17.97 -17.77
C ASP A 104 -0.04 -17.37 -18.93
N ALA A 105 0.33 -16.16 -19.38
CA ALA A 105 -0.28 -15.48 -20.53
C ALA A 105 0.34 -15.87 -21.88
N GLY A 106 1.39 -16.69 -21.89
CA GLY A 106 2.11 -17.09 -23.09
C GLY A 106 2.86 -15.94 -23.78
N CYS A 107 3.27 -14.90 -23.04
CA CYS A 107 3.97 -13.73 -23.57
C CYS A 107 5.25 -13.44 -22.79
N SER A 108 6.08 -12.51 -23.27
CA SER A 108 7.22 -11.99 -22.53
C SER A 108 6.78 -11.03 -21.41
N VAL A 109 7.70 -10.72 -20.49
CA VAL A 109 7.44 -9.74 -19.41
C VAL A 109 7.25 -8.35 -20.01
N GLU A 110 8.03 -8.02 -21.03
CA GLU A 110 7.96 -6.77 -21.77
C GLU A 110 6.61 -6.62 -22.47
N GLU A 111 6.14 -7.67 -23.14
CA GLU A 111 4.83 -7.70 -23.80
C GLU A 111 3.68 -7.56 -22.79
N LEU A 112 3.78 -8.25 -21.64
CA LEU A 112 2.80 -8.14 -20.56
C LEU A 112 2.71 -6.69 -20.05
N VAL A 113 3.85 -6.04 -19.83
CA VAL A 113 3.93 -4.65 -19.37
C VAL A 113 3.40 -3.70 -20.44
N ALA A 114 3.82 -3.85 -21.70
CA ALA A 114 3.37 -3.01 -22.80
C ALA A 114 1.84 -3.08 -22.99
N ASN A 115 1.27 -4.29 -22.91
CA ASN A 115 -0.17 -4.50 -23.02
C ASN A 115 -0.94 -3.85 -21.85
N ALA A 116 -0.40 -3.95 -20.64
CA ALA A 116 -0.99 -3.30 -19.45
C ALA A 116 -0.92 -1.77 -19.55
N VAL A 117 0.17 -1.21 -20.05
CA VAL A 117 0.29 0.25 -20.28
C VAL A 117 -0.69 0.69 -21.36
N ALA A 118 -0.77 -0.05 -22.47
CA ALA A 118 -1.68 0.26 -23.57
C ALA A 118 -3.16 0.16 -23.16
N SER A 119 -3.54 -0.72 -22.23
CA SER A 119 -4.91 -0.79 -21.72
C SER A 119 -5.26 0.40 -20.83
N LEU A 120 -4.31 0.88 -20.02
CA LEU A 120 -4.49 2.07 -19.18
C LEU A 120 -4.73 3.33 -20.01
N VAL A 121 -3.93 3.55 -21.07
CA VAL A 121 -4.11 4.68 -21.99
C VAL A 121 -5.50 4.66 -22.64
N ARG A 122 -5.97 3.47 -23.04
CA ARG A 122 -7.30 3.29 -23.63
C ARG A 122 -8.45 3.49 -22.65
N SER A 123 -8.23 3.27 -21.35
CA SER A 123 -9.25 3.45 -20.31
C SER A 123 -9.34 4.89 -19.77
N GLY A 124 -8.36 5.74 -20.09
CA GLY A 124 -8.31 7.14 -19.67
C GLY A 124 -8.68 8.16 -20.77
N SER A 125 -9.21 7.68 -21.91
CA SER A 125 -9.73 8.51 -23.01
C SER A 125 -11.24 8.52 -23.03
#